data_AF-A0A9D5AJY1-F1
#
_entry.id   AF-A0A9D5AJY1-F1
#
_cell.length_a   1.000
_cell.length_b   1.000
_cell.length_c   1.000
_cell.angle_alpha   90.00
_cell.angle_beta   90.00
_cell.angle_gamma   90.00
#
_symmetry.space_group_name_H-M   'P 1'
#
loop_
_entity.id
_entity.type
_entity.pdbx_description
1 polymer ?
#
loop_
_entity_poly.entity_id
_entity_poly.type
_entity_poly.pdbx_seq_one_letter_code
_entity_poly.pdbx_strand_id
1 'polypeptide(L)'
;MKVKQVLANGKKGSLNVGVVLILPEGFELAPPRRLSPKIKEKIGGNRGRGQIYPDGSKSNNNVSNATATGVVNKIIRKEKGGYEITILDASNGCEMIDIIPPGPKLLISEGESFKLDQPLRSNPNVGGFGQGDA
;
A
#
# COMPACT_ATOMS: atom_id res chain seq x y z
N MET A 1 -13.09 0.96 17.76
CA MET A 1 -12.15 -0.10 17.34
C MET A 1 -10.86 0.53 16.81
N LYS A 2 -9.67 0.02 17.19
CA LYS A 2 -8.40 0.49 16.62
C LYS A 2 -8.27 -0.01 15.17
N VAL A 3 -8.06 0.90 14.22
CA VAL A 3 -7.80 0.59 12.80
C VAL A 3 -6.51 -0.23 12.69
N LYS A 4 -6.53 -1.29 11.87
CA LYS A 4 -5.40 -2.20 11.61
C LYS A 4 -5.00 -2.17 10.13
N GLN A 5 -3.70 -2.25 9.85
CA GLN A 5 -3.15 -2.30 8.48
C GLN A 5 -2.79 -3.71 8.04
N VAL A 6 -2.58 -3.90 6.74
CA VAL A 6 -2.05 -5.15 6.17
C VAL A 6 -0.53 -5.21 6.37
N LEU A 7 -0.05 -6.24 7.05
CA LEU A 7 1.38 -6.51 7.24
C LEU A 7 1.99 -7.18 5.99
N ALA A 8 3.32 -7.32 5.97
CA ALA A 8 4.02 -7.98 4.86
C ALA A 8 3.54 -9.42 4.59
N ASN A 9 3.12 -10.13 5.64
CA ASN A 9 2.55 -11.48 5.54
C ASN A 9 1.05 -11.51 5.20
N GLY A 10 0.43 -10.36 4.91
CA GLY A 10 -0.99 -10.24 4.58
C GLY A 10 -1.95 -10.23 5.78
N LYS A 11 -1.49 -10.52 7.00
CA LYS A 11 -2.32 -10.46 8.22
C LYS A 11 -2.59 -9.01 8.63
N LYS A 12 -3.69 -8.78 9.36
CA LYS A 12 -4.03 -7.46 9.93
C LYS A 12 -3.23 -7.22 11.22
N GLY A 13 -2.51 -6.11 11.29
CA GLY A 13 -1.66 -5.72 12.43
C GLY A 13 -1.74 -4.24 12.79
N SER A 14 -0.97 -3.85 13.81
CA SER A 14 -0.85 -2.47 14.28
C SER A 14 -0.14 -1.57 13.26
N LEU A 15 -0.31 -0.26 13.44
CA LEU A 15 0.38 0.78 12.67
C LEU A 15 1.57 1.30 13.49
N ASN A 16 2.72 1.43 12.83
CA ASN A 16 3.89 2.12 13.37
C ASN A 16 3.87 3.59 12.92
N VAL A 17 4.62 4.43 13.64
CA VAL A 17 4.77 5.87 13.36
C VAL A 17 6.25 6.23 13.25
N GLY A 18 6.55 7.19 12.38
CA GLY A 18 7.87 7.79 12.22
C GLY A 18 7.75 9.28 11.93
N VAL A 19 8.80 10.03 12.24
CA VAL A 19 8.85 11.49 12.06
C VAL A 19 10.22 11.89 11.52
N VAL A 20 10.22 12.84 10.59
CA VAL A 20 11.39 13.58 10.13
C VAL A 20 11.21 15.04 10.55
N LEU A 21 12.26 15.59 11.13
CA LEU A 21 12.32 16.95 11.66
C LEU A 21 13.45 17.67 10.95
N ILE A 22 13.14 18.79 10.31
CA ILE A 22 14.14 19.59 9.60
C ILE A 22 14.42 20.84 10.42
N LEU A 23 15.68 20.96 10.85
CA LEU A 23 16.16 22.06 11.68
C LEU A 23 16.85 23.13 10.84
N PRO A 24 16.81 24.41 11.26
CA PRO A 24 17.70 25.43 10.69
C PRO A 24 19.17 25.07 10.89
N GLU A 25 20.04 25.61 10.06
CA GLU A 25 21.49 25.43 10.21
C GLU A 25 21.98 25.88 11.61
N GLY A 26 22.84 25.07 12.22
CA GLY A 26 23.34 25.29 13.58
C GLY A 26 22.45 24.76 14.72
N PHE A 27 21.29 24.18 14.41
CA PHE A 27 20.44 23.49 15.38
C PHE A 27 20.72 21.98 15.37
N GLU A 28 20.83 21.39 16.57
CA GLU A 28 21.03 19.95 16.78
C GLU A 28 20.10 19.45 17.88
N LEU A 29 19.92 18.12 17.95
CA LEU A 29 19.15 17.49 19.02
C LEU A 29 19.76 17.83 20.38
N ALA A 30 18.95 18.44 21.25
CA ALA A 30 19.40 18.81 22.58
C ALA A 30 19.83 17.57 23.39
N PRO A 31 20.97 17.63 24.10
CA PRO A 31 21.34 16.58 25.05
C PRO A 31 20.21 16.34 26.07
N PRO A 32 19.94 15.09 26.49
CA PRO A 32 18.78 14.75 27.33
C PRO A 32 18.61 15.58 28.61
N ARG A 33 19.71 16.11 29.15
CA ARG A 33 19.75 16.93 30.37
C ARG A 33 19.23 18.37 30.20
N ARG A 34 19.00 18.82 28.96
CA ARG A 34 18.62 20.22 28.64
C ARG A 34 17.20 20.38 28.08
N LEU A 35 16.40 19.32 28.08
CA LEU A 35 15.05 19.33 27.51
C LEU A 35 14.05 20.01 28.45
N SER A 36 13.51 21.16 28.04
CA SER A 36 12.32 21.78 28.65
C SER A 36 11.06 21.45 27.82
N PRO A 37 9.83 21.51 28.38
CA PRO A 37 8.64 20.91 27.76
C PRO A 37 8.09 21.52 26.45
N LYS A 38 8.78 22.48 25.80
CA LYS A 38 8.16 23.25 24.71
C LYS A 38 9.16 23.63 23.61
N ILE A 39 9.24 22.82 22.55
CA ILE A 39 9.98 23.14 21.32
C ILE A 39 9.12 22.69 20.10
N LYS A 40 9.08 23.49 19.02
CA LYS A 40 8.36 23.18 17.76
C LYS A 40 9.17 23.65 16.53
N GLU A 41 9.11 22.86 15.44
CA GLU A 41 9.84 22.98 14.15
C GLU A 41 9.01 22.36 13.00
N LYS A 42 9.54 22.32 11.75
CA LYS A 42 8.89 21.67 10.59
C LYS A 42 8.92 20.15 10.68
N ILE A 43 7.73 19.53 10.63
CA ILE A 43 7.54 18.11 10.93
C ILE A 43 6.90 17.39 9.73
N GLY A 44 7.57 16.36 9.24
CA GLY A 44 6.99 15.34 8.36
C GLY A 44 6.73 14.06 9.15
N GLY A 45 5.48 13.60 9.23
CA GLY A 45 5.10 12.41 10.00
C GLY A 45 4.48 11.34 9.13
N ASN A 46 4.92 10.09 9.27
CA ASN A 46 4.31 8.92 8.62
C ASN A 46 3.65 8.01 9.65
N ARG A 47 2.51 7.44 9.26
CA ARG A 47 1.85 6.35 10.00
C ARG A 47 1.49 5.23 9.04
N GLY A 48 1.81 3.99 9.42
CA GLY A 48 1.55 2.81 8.59
C GLY A 48 2.64 2.55 7.55
N ARG A 49 2.39 1.57 6.67
CA ARG A 49 3.34 1.10 5.65
C ARG A 49 3.25 1.91 4.35
N GLY A 50 4.40 2.10 3.71
CA GLY A 50 4.50 2.70 2.38
C GLY A 50 3.94 1.81 1.26
N GLN A 51 3.77 2.40 0.08
CA GLN A 51 3.14 1.76 -1.08
C GLN A 51 4.16 1.16 -2.05
N ILE A 52 5.34 1.76 -2.17
CA ILE A 52 6.39 1.45 -3.16
C ILE A 52 7.72 1.24 -2.42
N TYR A 53 8.51 0.26 -2.85
CA TYR A 53 9.86 -0.01 -2.36
C TYR A 53 10.90 0.85 -3.10
N PRO A 54 12.12 1.03 -2.53
CA PRO A 54 13.17 1.82 -3.18
C PRO A 54 13.58 1.33 -4.58
N ASP A 55 13.39 0.04 -4.88
CA ASP A 55 13.63 -0.57 -6.19
C ASP A 55 12.51 -0.29 -7.22
N GLY A 56 11.47 0.45 -6.83
CA GLY A 56 10.31 0.76 -7.65
C GLY A 56 9.19 -0.29 -7.60
N SER A 57 9.40 -1.43 -6.95
CA SER A 57 8.39 -2.48 -6.85
C SER A 57 7.23 -2.06 -5.93
N LYS A 58 6.00 -2.49 -6.26
CA LYS A 58 4.79 -2.18 -5.48
C LYS A 58 4.67 -3.15 -4.30
N SER A 59 4.36 -2.61 -3.12
CA SER A 59 4.01 -3.42 -1.95
C SER A 59 2.58 -3.95 -2.00
N ASN A 60 2.26 -4.88 -1.08
CA ASN A 60 0.89 -5.35 -0.85
C ASN A 60 -0.01 -4.35 -0.10
N ASN A 61 0.47 -3.13 0.21
CA ASN A 61 -0.33 -2.05 0.79
C ASN A 61 -0.75 -1.00 -0.26
N ASN A 62 -1.04 -1.44 -1.48
CA ASN A 62 -1.36 -0.57 -2.61
C ASN A 62 -2.49 -1.15 -3.48
N VAL A 63 -3.20 -0.27 -4.18
CA VAL A 63 -4.14 -0.62 -5.25
C VAL A 63 -3.35 -1.20 -6.42
N SER A 64 -3.80 -2.35 -6.96
CA SER A 64 -3.36 -2.83 -8.26
C SER A 64 -4.48 -2.61 -9.26
N ASN A 65 -4.12 -2.01 -10.38
CA ASN A 65 -5.00 -1.76 -11.50
C ASN A 65 -4.75 -2.81 -12.58
N ALA A 66 -5.75 -3.04 -13.42
CA ALA A 66 -5.68 -3.90 -14.58
C ALA A 66 -4.65 -3.38 -15.60
N THR A 67 -3.73 -4.25 -16.02
CA THR A 67 -2.72 -3.94 -17.04
C THR A 67 -3.28 -3.98 -18.46
N ALA A 68 -4.44 -4.59 -18.66
CA ALA A 68 -5.11 -4.72 -19.96
C ALA A 68 -6.63 -4.70 -19.79
N THR A 69 -7.35 -4.54 -20.90
CA THR A 69 -8.81 -4.76 -20.96
C THR A 69 -9.06 -6.24 -21.22
N GLY A 70 -9.90 -6.89 -20.43
CA GLY A 70 -10.10 -8.33 -20.57
C GLY A 70 -11.27 -8.87 -19.76
N VAL A 71 -11.40 -10.19 -19.80
CA VAL A 71 -12.38 -10.95 -19.03
C VAL A 71 -11.66 -11.88 -18.07
N VAL A 72 -12.16 -11.98 -16.84
CA VAL A 72 -11.64 -12.94 -15.86
C VAL A 72 -12.06 -14.35 -16.26
N ASN A 73 -11.11 -15.19 -16.67
CA ASN A 73 -11.39 -16.59 -17.01
C ASN A 73 -11.47 -17.45 -15.74
N LYS A 74 -10.55 -17.26 -14.80
CA LYS A 74 -10.45 -18.08 -13.59
C LYS A 74 -9.79 -17.35 -12.43
N ILE A 75 -10.25 -17.60 -11.20
CA ILE A 75 -9.65 -17.09 -9.96
C ILE A 75 -9.33 -18.26 -9.03
N ILE A 76 -8.05 -18.42 -8.70
CA ILE A 76 -7.57 -19.44 -7.76
C ILE A 76 -7.08 -18.76 -6.48
N ARG A 77 -7.63 -19.16 -5.33
CA ARG A 77 -7.16 -18.68 -4.02
C ARG A 77 -5.96 -19.51 -3.56
N LYS A 78 -4.84 -18.86 -3.24
CA LYS A 78 -3.63 -19.54 -2.74
C LYS A 78 -3.73 -19.88 -1.25
N GLU A 79 -3.06 -20.95 -0.83
CA GLU A 79 -3.07 -21.44 0.56
C GLU A 79 -2.58 -20.39 1.58
N LYS A 80 -1.54 -19.63 1.23
CA LYS A 80 -0.97 -18.55 2.08
C LYS A 80 -1.76 -17.23 1.99
N GLY A 81 -2.93 -17.26 1.36
CA GLY A 81 -3.70 -16.08 0.99
C GLY A 81 -3.21 -15.44 -0.32
N GLY A 82 -4.01 -14.53 -0.86
CA GLY A 82 -3.81 -13.98 -2.20
C GLY A 82 -4.57 -14.76 -3.28
N TYR A 83 -4.41 -14.32 -4.53
CA TYR A 83 -5.15 -14.82 -5.68
C TYR A 83 -4.23 -14.98 -6.89
N GLU A 84 -4.50 -16.00 -7.69
CA GLU A 84 -4.00 -16.13 -9.05
C GLU A 84 -5.17 -15.95 -10.00
N ILE A 85 -5.05 -15.00 -10.91
CA ILE A 85 -6.14 -14.61 -11.80
C ILE A 85 -5.69 -14.86 -13.23
N THR A 86 -6.40 -15.73 -13.93
CA THR A 86 -6.24 -15.93 -15.37
C THR A 86 -7.16 -14.96 -16.08
N ILE A 87 -6.57 -14.05 -16.85
CA ILE A 87 -7.23 -13.00 -17.61
C ILE A 87 -7.11 -13.33 -19.09
N LEU A 88 -8.21 -13.28 -19.82
CA LEU A 88 -8.20 -13.30 -21.27
C LEU A 88 -8.26 -11.85 -21.78
N ASP A 89 -7.20 -11.41 -22.45
CA ASP A 89 -7.14 -10.08 -23.05
C ASP A 89 -8.05 -10.03 -24.29
N ALA A 90 -8.96 -9.06 -24.30
CA ALA A 90 -9.99 -8.93 -25.33
C ALA A 90 -9.43 -8.45 -26.69
N SER A 91 -8.22 -7.89 -26.71
CA SER A 91 -7.61 -7.30 -27.91
C SER A 91 -6.81 -8.29 -28.75
N ASN A 92 -6.16 -9.26 -28.11
CA ASN A 92 -5.24 -10.20 -28.75
C ASN A 92 -5.62 -11.67 -28.50
N GLY A 93 -6.59 -11.96 -27.63
CA GLY A 93 -6.98 -13.31 -27.24
C GLY A 93 -5.92 -14.05 -26.43
N CYS A 94 -4.89 -13.36 -25.93
CA CYS A 94 -3.85 -13.95 -25.11
C CYS A 94 -4.33 -14.11 -23.66
N GLU A 95 -3.96 -15.23 -23.05
CA GLU A 95 -4.13 -15.41 -21.61
C GLU A 95 -2.94 -14.85 -20.85
N MET A 96 -3.23 -14.07 -19.82
CA MET A 96 -2.24 -13.55 -18.87
C MET A 96 -2.58 -14.02 -17.47
N ILE A 97 -1.55 -14.27 -16.66
CA ILE A 97 -1.70 -14.62 -15.25
C ILE A 97 -1.26 -13.44 -14.41
N ASP A 98 -2.17 -12.92 -13.57
CA ASP A 98 -1.87 -11.90 -12.57
C ASP A 98 -1.85 -12.53 -11.17
N ILE A 99 -0.84 -12.20 -10.38
CA ILE A 99 -0.63 -12.74 -9.04
C ILE A 99 -0.85 -11.63 -8.01
N ILE A 100 -1.91 -11.77 -7.22
CA ILE A 100 -2.24 -10.85 -6.15
C ILE A 100 -1.71 -11.40 -4.82
N PRO A 101 -0.81 -10.68 -4.13
CA PRO A 101 -0.31 -11.08 -2.82
C PRO A 101 -1.41 -10.99 -1.75
N PRO A 102 -1.24 -11.68 -0.61
CA PRO A 102 -2.22 -11.65 0.48
C PRO A 102 -2.38 -10.26 1.09
N GLY A 103 -3.64 -9.91 1.41
CA GLY A 103 -4.01 -8.68 2.13
C GLY A 103 -5.18 -7.91 1.52
N PRO A 104 -5.10 -7.49 0.24
CA PRO A 104 -6.20 -6.81 -0.43
C PRO A 104 -7.40 -7.72 -0.67
N LYS A 105 -8.62 -7.19 -0.54
CA LYS A 105 -9.85 -7.87 -0.96
C LYS A 105 -10.02 -7.70 -2.48
N LEU A 106 -10.33 -8.79 -3.17
CA LEU A 106 -10.66 -8.80 -4.59
C LEU A 106 -12.00 -8.10 -4.84
N LEU A 107 -12.09 -7.29 -5.90
CA LEU A 107 -13.32 -6.57 -6.29
C LEU A 107 -14.02 -7.19 -7.49
N ILE A 108 -13.30 -7.99 -8.28
CA ILE A 108 -13.79 -8.65 -9.50
C ILE A 108 -14.22 -10.10 -9.24
N SER A 109 -15.09 -10.62 -10.10
CA SER A 109 -15.57 -12.01 -10.10
C SER A 109 -15.21 -12.75 -11.39
N GLU A 110 -15.29 -14.09 -11.39
CA GLU A 110 -15.10 -14.89 -12.61
C GLU A 110 -16.16 -14.53 -13.66
N GLY A 111 -15.74 -14.43 -14.93
CA GLY A 111 -16.58 -13.98 -16.05
C GLY A 111 -16.79 -12.47 -16.16
N GLU A 112 -16.28 -11.68 -15.21
CA GLU A 112 -16.42 -10.22 -15.25
C GLU A 112 -15.45 -9.58 -16.26
N SER A 113 -15.96 -8.67 -17.08
CA SER A 113 -15.14 -7.84 -17.97
C SER A 113 -14.67 -6.57 -17.25
N PHE A 114 -13.42 -6.19 -17.44
CA PHE A 114 -12.86 -4.97 -16.87
C PHE A 114 -12.05 -4.18 -17.91
N LYS A 115 -11.95 -2.87 -17.68
CA LYS A 115 -11.19 -1.95 -18.56
C LYS A 115 -9.76 -1.78 -18.06
N LEU A 116 -8.88 -1.35 -18.96
CA LEU A 116 -7.56 -0.84 -18.60
C LEU A 116 -7.65 0.15 -17.43
N ASP A 117 -6.70 0.07 -16.51
CA ASP A 117 -6.61 0.88 -15.29
C ASP A 117 -7.73 0.69 -14.25
N GLN A 118 -8.69 -0.21 -14.49
CA GLN A 118 -9.71 -0.54 -13.50
C GLN A 118 -9.08 -1.23 -12.28
N PRO A 119 -9.43 -0.82 -11.04
CA PRO A 119 -8.89 -1.46 -9.84
C PRO A 119 -9.44 -2.88 -9.69
N LEU A 120 -8.55 -3.87 -9.71
CA LEU A 120 -8.94 -5.28 -9.51
C LEU A 120 -9.15 -5.62 -8.02
N ARG A 121 -8.60 -4.79 -7.13
CA ARG A 121 -8.62 -5.01 -5.68
C ARG A 121 -8.86 -3.71 -4.91
N SER A 122 -9.42 -3.87 -3.72
CA SER A 122 -9.62 -2.79 -2.75
C SER A 122 -8.29 -2.18 -2.30
N ASN A 123 -8.31 -0.88 -1.96
CA ASN A 123 -7.17 -0.22 -1.33
C ASN A 123 -7.06 -0.66 0.14
N PRO A 124 -6.03 -1.42 0.53
CA PRO A 124 -5.86 -1.84 1.92
C PRO A 124 -5.23 -0.74 2.80
N ASN A 125 -4.77 0.37 2.22
CA ASN A 125 -4.04 1.41 2.93
C ASN A 125 -4.97 2.19 3.88
N VAL A 126 -4.55 2.26 5.13
CA VAL A 126 -5.21 3.00 6.22
C VAL A 126 -4.22 3.90 6.97
N GLY A 127 -3.02 4.07 6.40
CA GLY A 127 -1.98 4.97 6.87
C GLY A 127 -1.93 6.25 6.04
N GLY A 128 -0.83 6.98 6.17
CA GLY A 128 -0.60 8.20 5.43
C GLY A 128 0.65 8.92 5.87
N PHE A 129 1.03 9.92 5.08
CA PHE A 129 2.09 10.86 5.37
C PHE A 129 1.50 12.27 5.39
N GLY A 130 1.90 13.06 6.39
CA GLY A 130 1.49 14.46 6.51
C GLY A 130 2.70 15.34 6.82
N GLN A 131 2.68 16.55 6.29
CA GLN A 131 3.67 17.58 6.57
C GLN A 131 2.96 18.78 7.18
N GLY A 132 3.61 19.44 8.13
CA GLY A 132 3.14 20.68 8.70
C GLY A 132 4.26 21.69 8.77
N ASP A 133 3.95 22.90 8.34
CA ASP A 133 4.67 24.10 8.73
C ASP A 133 4.11 24.60 10.07
N ALA A 134 4.95 25.27 10.84
CA ALA A 134 4.58 25.91 12.10
C ALA A 134 4.96 27.39 12.05
#